data_AF-A0A7V4WFL1-F1
#
_entry.id   AF-A0A7V4WFL1-F1
#
_cell.length_a   1.000
_cell.length_b   1.000
_cell.length_c   1.000
_cell.angle_alpha   90.00
_cell.angle_beta   90.00
_cell.angle_gamma   90.00
#
_symmetry.space_group_name_H-M   'P 1'
#
loop_
_entity.id
_entity.type
_entity.pdbx_description
1 polymer ?
#
loop_
_entity_poly.entity_id
_entity_poly.type
_entity_poly.pdbx_seq_one_letter_code
_entity_poly.pdbx_strand_id
1 'polypeptide(L)' 'MFLKNKPMWGKKTKLKSSYDVVIIGGGLHSLATAYFLAKEHGITDIAIIEK' A
#
# COMPACT_ATOMS: atom_id res chain seq x y z
N MET A 1 -28.41 -11.02 -1.48
CA MET A 1 -27.17 -11.81 -1.59
C MET A 1 -26.01 -10.83 -1.48
N PHE A 2 -25.51 -10.58 -0.27
CA PHE A 2 -24.42 -9.62 -0.05
C PHE A 2 -23.10 -10.35 -0.32
N LEU A 3 -22.42 -9.99 -1.41
CA LEU A 3 -21.08 -10.48 -1.71
C LEU A 3 -20.15 -10.13 -0.54
N LYS A 4 -19.49 -11.14 0.03
CA LYS A 4 -18.34 -10.94 0.91
C LYS A 4 -17.23 -10.34 0.05
N ASN A 5 -17.06 -9.01 0.10
CA ASN A 5 -16.01 -8.32 -0.63
C ASN A 5 -14.65 -8.71 -0.05
N LYS A 6 -13.85 -9.40 -0.86
CA LYS A 6 -12.44 -9.70 -0.55
C LYS A 6 -11.59 -8.49 -0.98
N PRO A 7 -10.62 -8.05 -0.16
CA PRO A 7 -9.72 -6.97 -0.55
C PRO A 7 -8.92 -7.33 -1.81
N MET A 8 -8.75 -6.36 -2.70
CA MET A 8 -8.01 -6.55 -3.96
C MET A 8 -6.49 -6.65 -3.75
N TRP A 9 -5.97 -6.05 -2.68
CA TRP A 9 -4.54 -5.98 -2.35
C TRP A 9 -3.97 -7.26 -1.70
N GLY A 10 -4.70 -8.37 -1.79
CA GLY A 10 -4.23 -9.68 -1.34
C GLY A 10 -4.32 -9.91 0.18
N LYS A 11 -3.54 -10.88 0.66
CA LYS A 11 -3.55 -11.32 2.07
C LYS A 11 -2.75 -10.34 2.92
N LYS A 12 -3.31 -9.94 4.07
CA LYS A 12 -2.60 -9.12 5.06
C LYS A 12 -1.36 -9.87 5.55
N THR A 13 -0.20 -9.25 5.38
CA THR A 13 1.10 -9.74 5.85
C THR A 13 1.49 -9.04 7.17
N LYS A 14 2.41 -9.63 7.94
CA LYS A 14 3.08 -8.91 9.03
C LYS A 14 3.91 -7.77 8.43
N LEU A 15 3.96 -6.64 9.12
CA LEU A 15 4.82 -5.52 8.75
C LEU A 15 6.28 -5.90 8.97
N LYS A 16 7.16 -5.46 8.06
CA LYS A 16 8.60 -5.50 8.24
C LYS A 16 9.00 -4.47 9.32
N SER A 17 10.21 -4.61 9.86
CA SER A 17 10.76 -3.64 10.82
C SER A 17 11.13 -2.30 10.17
N SER A 18 11.34 -2.28 8.86
CA SER A 18 11.76 -1.11 8.09
C SER A 18 11.31 -1.22 6.64
N TYR A 19 11.19 -0.07 5.99
CA TYR A 19 10.86 0.11 4.57
C TYR A 19 11.62 1.33 4.05
N ASP A 20 11.89 1.39 2.75
CA ASP A 20 12.51 2.57 2.14
C ASP A 20 11.58 3.79 2.24
N VAL A 21 10.26 3.57 2.13
CA VAL A 21 9.23 4.61 2.27
C VAL A 21 8.06 4.09 3.09
N VAL A 22 7.58 4.91 4.02
CA VAL A 22 6.34 4.68 4.77
C VAL A 22 5.37 5.82 4.49
N ILE A 23 4.17 5.50 3.99
CA ILE A 23 3.09 6.44 3.70
C ILE A 23 1.97 6.23 4.72
N ILE A 24 1.52 7.30 5.36
CA ILE A 24 0.41 7.28 6.32
C ILE A 24 -0.85 7.80 5.64
N GLY A 25 -1.95 7.05 5.74
CA GLY A 25 -3.20 7.29 5.01
C GLY A 25 -3.36 6.33 3.83
N GLY A 26 -4.48 5.61 3.75
CA GLY A 26 -4.79 4.57 2.77
C GLY A 26 -5.67 5.04 1.61
N GLY A 27 -5.77 6.35 1.41
CA GLY A 27 -6.60 6.97 0.38
C GLY A 27 -5.98 6.93 -1.02
N LEU A 28 -6.74 7.44 -2.01
CA LEU A 28 -6.35 7.44 -3.41
C LEU A 28 -5.00 8.15 -3.67
N HIS A 29 -4.77 9.29 -3.03
CA HIS A 29 -3.52 10.04 -3.18
C HIS A 29 -2.30 9.22 -2.74
N SER A 30 -2.38 8.57 -1.58
CA SER A 30 -1.31 7.72 -1.07
C SER A 30 -1.01 6.52 -1.97
N LEU A 31 -2.05 5.88 -2.50
CA LEU A 31 -1.92 4.80 -3.47
C LEU A 31 -1.30 5.29 -4.78
N ALA A 32 -1.70 6.47 -5.27
CA ALA A 32 -1.12 7.10 -6.46
C ALA A 32 0.35 7.47 -6.24
N THR A 33 0.71 7.99 -5.06
CA THR A 33 2.10 8.28 -4.68
C THR A 33 2.94 7.00 -4.67
N ALA A 34 2.47 5.93 -4.03
CA ALA A 34 3.20 4.65 -4.02
C ALA A 34 3.40 4.09 -5.43
N TYR A 35 2.36 4.17 -6.27
CA TYR A 35 2.46 3.78 -7.68
C TYR A 35 3.49 4.61 -8.44
N PHE A 36 3.47 5.94 -8.27
CA PHE A 36 4.40 6.84 -8.96
C PHE A 36 5.86 6.60 -8.51
N LEU A 37 6.10 6.42 -7.21
CA LEU A 37 7.42 6.07 -6.68
C LEU A 37 7.95 4.75 -7.26
N ALA A 38 7.09 3.73 -7.35
CA ALA A 38 7.48 2.45 -7.94
C ALA A 38 7.76 2.57 -9.44
N LYS A 39 6.90 3.27 -10.17
CA LYS A 39 6.96 3.35 -11.64
C LYS A 39 8.08 4.27 -12.13
N GLU A 40 8.17 5.48 -11.60
CA GLU A 40 9.06 6.52 -12.12
C GLU A 40 10.41 6.55 -11.39
N HIS A 41 10.45 6.10 -10.13
CA HIS A 41 11.67 6.12 -9.31
C HIS A 41 12.21 4.73 -8.95
N GLY A 42 11.51 3.64 -9.32
CA GLY A 42 11.94 2.27 -9.02
C GLY A 42 11.90 1.90 -7.54
N ILE A 43 11.32 2.74 -6.68
CA ILE A 43 11.23 2.49 -5.24
C ILE A 43 10.04 1.57 -4.99
N THR A 44 10.29 0.32 -4.63
CA THR A 44 9.24 -0.71 -4.52
C THR A 44 9.03 -1.23 -3.11
N ASP A 45 9.95 -0.99 -2.17
CA ASP A 45 9.77 -1.35 -0.76
C ASP A 45 9.02 -0.26 0.01
N ILE A 46 7.71 -0.17 -0.25
CA ILE A 46 6.83 0.86 0.30
C ILE A 46 5.78 0.23 1.24
N ALA A 47 5.63 0.80 2.43
CA ALA A 47 4.51 0.51 3.32
C ALA A 47 3.46 1.62 3.28
N ILE A 48 2.18 1.27 3.16
CA ILE A 48 1.05 2.18 3.33
C ILE A 48 0.28 1.75 4.59
N ILE A 49 0.13 2.65 5.55
CA ILE A 49 -0.51 2.37 6.84
C ILE A 49 -1.73 3.27 7.00
N GLU A 50 -2.88 2.66 7.31
CA GLU A 50 -4.15 3.34 7.56
C GLU A 50 -4.78 2.80 8.86
N LYS A 51 -5.60 3.63 9.53
CA LYS A 51 -6.31 3.29 10.76
C LYS A 51 -7.44 2.28 10.56
#